data_AF-L1NMI0-F1
#
_entry.id   AF-L1NMI0-F1
#
_cell.length_a   1.000
_cell.length_b   1.000
_cell.length_c   1.000
_cell.angle_alpha   90.00
_cell.angle_beta   90.00
_cell.angle_gamma   90.00
#
_symmetry.space_group_name_H-M   'P 1'
#
loop_
_entity.id
_entity.type
_entity.pdbx_description
1 polymer ?
#
loop_
_entity_poly.entity_id
_entity_poly.type
_entity_poly.pdbx_seq_one_letter_code
_entity_poly.pdbx_strand_id
1 'polypeptide(L)'
;MFGDGDTDSYPYQNAAAILKAALPQCDAAQTEILQQQVLEEFDLTENGADDTADTRPGLIKWLKRSRPVRENIRLLAEAAPDTPAAAALRGLLPAAKPSKPAKAAKAAPPQTPFRDTALKLAVIDELMYRQNTLAPRLNFDRFAADCETRVISRDTDGYAPVPEILDYFTRLDIPPEMLATVEELHIEDGCSPLYAELWPYYDPGCDQMLPITQAAAADLPRLPHLKRITGLENLNPPPALLAELQKSGIRLATQEEYDEEAD
;
A
#
# COMPACT_ATOMS: atom_id res chain seq x y z
N MET A 1 1.55 22.71 8.97
CA MET A 1 1.24 21.95 7.73
C MET A 1 2.40 20.99 7.39
N PHE A 2 3.35 20.78 8.31
CA PHE A 2 4.64 20.17 7.99
C PHE A 2 5.08 19.17 9.07
N GLY A 3 4.15 18.43 9.69
CA GLY A 3 4.47 17.33 10.60
C GLY A 3 4.00 15.99 10.02
N ASP A 4 4.22 14.90 10.76
CA ASP A 4 3.58 13.57 10.57
C ASP A 4 2.03 13.62 10.68
N GLY A 5 1.44 14.82 10.74
CA GLY A 5 0.01 15.04 10.74
C GLY A 5 -0.62 14.69 9.40
N ASP A 6 -1.94 14.45 9.46
CA ASP A 6 -2.89 14.15 8.38
C ASP A 6 -2.36 14.54 6.98
N THR A 7 -1.59 13.61 6.40
CA THR A 7 -1.07 13.72 5.03
C THR A 7 -2.18 13.63 4.00
N ASP A 8 -3.41 13.44 4.46
CA ASP A 8 -4.58 13.06 3.70
C ASP A 8 -5.54 14.26 3.60
N SER A 9 -5.33 15.27 4.44
CA SER A 9 -6.02 16.55 4.42
C SER A 9 -5.89 17.24 3.06
N TYR A 10 -7.01 17.77 2.55
CA TYR A 10 -7.05 18.58 1.33
C TYR A 10 -5.98 19.70 1.33
N PRO A 11 -5.74 20.41 2.46
CA PRO A 11 -4.65 21.38 2.55
C PRO A 11 -3.27 20.78 2.32
N TYR A 12 -2.97 19.58 2.82
CA TYR A 12 -1.67 18.93 2.60
C TYR A 12 -1.47 18.53 1.13
N GLN A 13 -2.47 17.88 0.53
CA GLN A 13 -2.39 17.42 -0.87
C GLN A 13 -2.31 18.58 -1.87
N ASN A 14 -2.93 19.72 -1.54
CA ASN A 14 -2.91 20.93 -2.36
C ASN A 14 -1.91 21.98 -1.87
N ALA A 15 -1.08 21.66 -0.87
CA ALA A 15 -0.21 22.63 -0.20
C ALA A 15 0.71 23.37 -1.17
N ALA A 16 1.26 22.66 -2.16
CA ALA A 16 2.13 23.26 -3.16
C ALA A 16 1.41 24.26 -4.07
N ALA A 17 0.15 23.98 -4.42
CA ALA A 17 -0.67 24.88 -5.22
C ALA A 17 -1.08 26.12 -4.41
N ILE A 18 -1.43 25.92 -3.13
CA ILE A 18 -1.74 26.98 -2.18
C ILE A 18 -0.52 27.90 -2.01
N LEU A 19 0.66 27.34 -1.75
CA LEU A 19 1.92 28.10 -1.62
C LEU A 19 2.26 28.84 -2.91
N LYS A 20 2.14 28.21 -4.08
CA LYS A 20 2.37 28.87 -5.38
C LYS A 20 1.46 30.10 -5.58
N ALA A 21 0.21 30.05 -5.11
CA ALA A 21 -0.71 31.16 -5.21
C ALA A 21 -0.49 32.25 -4.14
N ALA A 22 -0.06 31.86 -2.94
CA ALA A 22 0.09 32.75 -1.79
C ALA A 22 1.45 33.47 -1.74
N LEU A 23 2.56 32.78 -2.04
CA LEU A 23 3.91 33.33 -1.91
C LEU A 23 4.15 34.64 -2.69
N PRO A 24 3.62 34.83 -3.92
CA PRO A 24 3.75 36.11 -4.63
C PRO A 24 3.08 37.30 -3.93
N GLN A 25 2.20 37.05 -2.96
CA GLN A 25 1.52 38.07 -2.18
C GLN A 25 2.24 38.40 -0.87
N CYS A 26 3.26 37.62 -0.50
CA CYS A 26 4.06 37.84 0.70
C CYS A 26 5.25 38.76 0.40
N ASP A 27 5.59 39.63 1.35
CA ASP A 27 6.88 40.31 1.35
C ASP A 27 8.02 39.39 1.84
N ALA A 28 9.25 39.90 1.82
CA ALA A 28 10.43 39.11 2.20
C ALA A 28 10.41 38.69 3.68
N ALA A 29 9.94 39.57 4.58
CA ALA A 29 9.88 39.28 6.01
C ALA A 29 8.80 38.23 6.33
N GLN A 30 7.64 38.33 5.67
CA GLN A 30 6.59 37.32 5.77
C GLN A 30 7.04 35.96 5.25
N THR A 31 7.77 35.94 4.13
CA THR A 31 8.34 34.70 3.58
C THR A 31 9.38 34.09 4.53
N GLU A 32 10.23 34.91 5.15
CA GLU A 32 11.22 34.45 6.14
C GLU A 32 10.56 33.83 7.37
N ILE A 33 9.48 34.43 7.88
CA ILE A 33 8.68 33.85 8.98
C ILE A 33 8.15 32.46 8.60
N LEU A 34 7.61 32.31 7.39
CA LEU A 34 7.12 31.01 6.91
C LEU A 34 8.25 29.98 6.81
N GLN A 35 9.44 30.38 6.33
CA GLN A 35 10.61 29.50 6.29
C GLN A 35 11.04 29.06 7.70
N GLN A 36 11.07 29.97 8.67
CA GLN A 36 11.42 29.67 10.07
C GLN A 36 10.41 28.71 10.71
N GLN A 37 9.11 28.91 10.49
CA GLN A 37 8.08 27.99 10.98
C GLN A 37 8.26 26.57 10.43
N VAL A 38 8.67 26.42 9.17
CA VAL A 38 8.95 25.10 8.59
C VAL A 38 10.18 24.47 9.23
N LEU A 39 11.23 25.26 9.52
CA LEU A 39 12.38 24.75 10.25
C LEU A 39 11.99 24.30 11.65
N GLU A 40 11.24 25.10 12.40
CA GLU A 40 10.75 24.76 13.75
C GLU A 40 9.92 23.48 13.76
N GLU A 41 8.96 23.33 12.84
CA GLU A 41 8.13 22.13 12.76
C GLU A 41 8.94 20.86 12.49
N PHE A 42 10.02 20.96 11.70
CA PHE A 42 10.95 19.86 11.47
C PHE A 42 12.08 19.80 12.51
N ASP A 43 12.01 20.61 13.57
CA ASP A 43 13.02 20.81 14.62
C ASP A 43 14.42 21.19 14.07
N LEU A 44 14.51 21.81 12.90
CA LEU A 44 15.74 22.13 12.19
C LEU A 44 16.31 23.49 12.61
N THR A 45 17.64 23.60 12.59
CA THR A 45 18.34 24.88 12.80
C THR A 45 18.80 25.46 11.47
N GLU A 46 18.84 26.79 11.34
CA GLU A 46 19.33 27.49 10.14
C GLU A 46 20.78 27.11 9.74
N ASN A 47 21.58 26.62 10.68
CA ASN A 47 22.97 26.18 10.45
C ASN A 47 23.14 24.67 10.23
N GLY A 48 22.05 23.88 10.28
CA GLY A 48 22.11 22.43 10.46
C GLY A 48 21.96 21.58 9.19
N ALA A 49 21.78 22.19 8.01
CA ALA A 49 21.39 21.44 6.82
C ALA A 49 22.46 20.44 6.33
N ASP A 50 23.76 20.71 6.52
CA ASP A 50 24.83 19.79 6.13
C ASP A 50 24.92 18.53 7.03
N ASP A 51 24.48 18.60 8.29
CA ASP A 51 24.53 17.49 9.28
C ASP A 51 23.19 16.75 9.44
N THR A 52 22.09 17.28 8.87
CA THR A 52 20.74 16.71 9.03
C THR A 52 20.56 15.32 8.46
N ALA A 53 21.31 14.95 7.42
CA ALA A 53 21.22 13.62 6.83
C ALA A 53 21.72 12.51 7.78
N ASP A 54 22.76 12.80 8.55
CA ASP A 54 23.37 11.87 9.50
C ASP A 54 22.71 11.93 10.89
N THR A 55 22.20 13.10 11.28
CA THR A 55 21.54 13.29 12.58
C THR A 55 20.06 12.91 12.59
N ARG A 56 19.38 12.89 11.43
CA ARG A 56 17.91 12.67 11.33
C ARG A 56 17.48 11.77 10.16
N PRO A 57 17.86 10.49 10.17
CA PRO A 57 17.54 9.56 9.08
C PRO A 57 16.03 9.37 8.85
N GLY A 58 15.19 9.48 9.90
CA GLY A 58 13.73 9.36 9.80
C GLY A 58 13.08 10.49 8.98
N LEU A 59 13.47 11.74 9.24
CA LEU A 59 13.01 12.91 8.49
C LEU A 59 13.39 12.81 7.01
N ILE A 60 14.65 12.44 6.72
CA ILE A 60 15.10 12.26 5.34
C ILE A 60 14.34 11.11 4.65
N LYS A 61 14.10 9.99 5.33
CA LYS A 61 13.28 8.90 4.79
C LYS A 61 11.87 9.39 4.46
N TRP A 62 11.24 10.16 5.34
CA TRP A 62 9.92 10.72 5.10
C TRP A 62 9.90 11.74 3.94
N LEU A 63 10.85 12.67 3.89
CA LEU A 63 10.98 13.64 2.82
C LEU A 63 11.17 12.97 1.45
N LYS A 64 11.94 11.87 1.37
CA LYS A 64 12.10 11.07 0.14
C LYS A 64 10.78 10.50 -0.39
N ARG A 65 9.83 10.22 0.50
CA ARG A 65 8.52 9.64 0.17
C ARG A 65 7.46 10.69 -0.11
N SER A 66 7.51 11.85 0.54
CA SER A 66 6.49 12.91 0.38
C SER A 66 6.85 13.91 -0.72
N ARG A 67 6.24 13.75 -1.91
CA ARG A 67 6.36 14.74 -2.99
C ARG A 67 5.78 16.11 -2.62
N PRO A 68 4.57 16.23 -2.03
CA PRO A 68 3.99 17.53 -1.68
C PRO A 68 4.92 18.35 -0.78
N VAL A 69 5.51 17.72 0.23
CA VAL A 69 6.38 18.42 1.18
C VAL A 69 7.69 18.85 0.54
N ARG A 70 8.32 18.02 -0.30
CA ARG A 70 9.52 18.44 -1.05
C ARG A 70 9.26 19.64 -1.95
N GLU A 71 8.11 19.66 -2.63
CA GLU A 71 7.73 20.77 -3.48
C GLU A 71 7.50 22.04 -2.66
N ASN A 72 6.85 21.93 -1.50
CA ASN A 72 6.66 23.06 -0.59
C ASN A 72 7.97 23.64 -0.08
N ILE A 73 8.89 22.78 0.39
CA ILE A 73 10.23 23.18 0.84
C ILE A 73 10.96 23.91 -0.29
N ARG A 74 10.89 23.38 -1.52
CA ARG A 74 11.47 24.02 -2.70
C ARG A 74 10.88 25.40 -2.95
N LEU A 75 9.55 25.55 -2.96
CA LEU A 75 8.88 26.82 -3.20
C LEU A 75 9.24 27.88 -2.17
N LEU A 76 9.25 27.50 -0.89
CA LEU A 76 9.63 28.39 0.20
C LEU A 76 11.09 28.83 0.09
N ALA A 77 11.97 27.91 -0.28
CA ALA A 77 13.39 28.22 -0.42
C ALA A 77 13.72 29.08 -1.66
N GLU A 78 12.85 29.07 -2.68
CA GLU A 78 12.96 29.92 -3.89
C GLU A 78 12.34 31.33 -3.69
N ALA A 79 11.36 31.50 -2.81
CA ALA A 79 10.61 32.76 -2.65
C ALA A 79 11.38 33.90 -1.96
N ALA A 80 12.26 33.59 -1.01
CA ALA A 80 13.19 34.55 -0.39
C ALA A 80 14.56 33.88 -0.23
N PRO A 81 15.39 33.84 -1.28
CA PRO A 81 16.54 32.94 -1.36
C PRO A 81 17.72 33.34 -0.47
N ASP A 82 17.78 34.61 -0.06
CA ASP A 82 18.93 35.21 0.65
C ASP A 82 18.90 35.02 2.18
N THR A 83 17.85 34.40 2.72
CA THR A 83 17.72 34.16 4.16
C THR A 83 18.52 32.91 4.59
N PRO A 84 19.02 32.87 5.84
CA PRO A 84 19.61 31.65 6.41
C PRO A 84 18.64 30.46 6.39
N ALA A 85 17.35 30.71 6.65
CA ALA A 85 16.32 29.69 6.62
C ALA A 85 16.13 29.08 5.22
N ALA A 86 16.15 29.89 4.16
CA ALA A 86 16.12 29.39 2.78
C ALA A 86 17.35 28.55 2.43
N ALA A 87 18.53 28.93 2.92
CA ALA A 87 19.74 28.14 2.73
C ALA A 87 19.63 26.76 3.39
N ALA A 88 19.08 26.70 4.61
CA ALA A 88 18.85 25.43 5.31
C ALA A 88 17.86 24.53 4.56
N LEU A 89 16.72 25.09 4.13
CA LEU A 89 15.71 24.36 3.34
C LEU A 89 16.29 23.85 2.01
N ARG A 90 17.12 24.64 1.32
CA ARG A 90 17.83 24.20 0.10
C ARG A 90 18.76 23.03 0.38
N GLY A 91 19.46 23.02 1.51
CA GLY A 91 20.37 21.94 1.90
C GLY A 91 19.67 20.59 2.14
N LEU A 92 18.38 20.59 2.48
CA LEU A 92 17.59 19.35 2.64
C LEU A 92 17.26 18.67 1.30
N LEU A 93 17.06 19.44 0.23
CA LEU A 93 16.55 18.94 -1.05
C LEU A 93 17.47 17.88 -1.71
N PRO A 94 18.82 18.01 -1.71
CA PRO A 94 19.71 16.97 -2.21
C PRO A 94 19.56 15.63 -1.49
N ALA A 95 19.50 15.65 -0.15
CA ALA A 95 19.34 14.45 0.68
C ALA A 95 17.94 13.84 0.57
N ALA A 96 16.92 14.69 0.36
CA ALA A 96 15.52 14.32 0.19
C ALA A 96 15.16 13.88 -1.24
N LYS A 97 16.10 13.83 -2.19
CA LYS A 97 15.79 13.32 -3.54
C LYS A 97 15.16 11.93 -3.41
N PRO A 98 13.98 11.70 -4.04
CA PRO A 98 13.35 10.41 -3.96
C PRO A 98 14.37 9.36 -4.40
N SER A 99 14.53 8.32 -3.59
CA SER A 99 15.26 7.14 -4.07
C SER A 99 14.64 6.77 -5.42
N LYS A 100 15.47 6.41 -6.40
CA LYS A 100 14.93 5.55 -7.47
C LYS A 100 14.18 4.44 -6.75
N PRO A 101 12.94 4.08 -7.14
CA PRO A 101 12.23 2.99 -6.49
C PRO A 101 13.25 1.88 -6.36
N ALA A 102 13.63 1.57 -5.12
CA ALA A 102 14.74 0.68 -4.85
C ALA A 102 14.25 -0.64 -5.39
N LYS A 103 14.60 -0.95 -6.66
CA LYS A 103 13.98 -1.96 -7.54
C LYS A 103 13.05 -2.81 -6.70
N ALA A 104 11.79 -2.38 -6.53
CA ALA A 104 10.87 -2.94 -5.53
C ALA A 104 11.07 -4.43 -5.59
N ALA A 105 11.72 -4.97 -4.55
CA ALA A 105 12.64 -6.10 -4.60
C ALA A 105 12.84 -6.72 -6.00
N LYS A 106 14.08 -6.87 -6.44
CA LYS A 106 14.44 -7.97 -7.36
C LYS A 106 14.21 -9.33 -6.67
N ALA A 107 13.11 -9.51 -5.93
CA ALA A 107 12.47 -10.77 -5.70
C ALA A 107 12.47 -11.47 -7.05
N ALA A 108 13.05 -12.66 -7.05
CA ALA A 108 12.94 -13.52 -8.21
C ALA A 108 11.45 -13.59 -8.59
N PRO A 109 11.12 -13.67 -9.90
CA PRO A 109 9.76 -14.02 -10.28
C PRO A 109 9.29 -15.19 -9.41
N PRO A 110 8.06 -15.18 -8.89
CA PRO A 110 7.59 -16.27 -8.06
C PRO A 110 7.79 -17.56 -8.85
N GLN A 111 8.31 -18.59 -8.20
CA GLN A 111 8.53 -19.89 -8.82
C GLN A 111 7.19 -20.46 -9.30
N THR A 112 6.11 -20.10 -8.60
CA THR A 112 4.75 -20.56 -8.85
C THR A 112 3.82 -19.36 -9.12
N PRO A 113 3.90 -18.69 -10.30
CA PRO A 113 3.14 -17.47 -10.58
C PRO A 113 1.66 -17.77 -10.83
N PHE A 114 0.73 -17.26 -10.01
CA PHE A 114 -0.69 -17.32 -10.34
C PHE A 114 -1.04 -16.32 -11.45
N ARG A 115 -1.95 -16.72 -12.33
CA ARG A 115 -2.53 -15.86 -13.37
C ARG A 115 -3.73 -15.08 -12.86
N ASP A 116 -4.50 -15.67 -11.95
CA ASP A 116 -5.66 -15.02 -11.35
C ASP A 116 -5.33 -14.44 -9.97
N THR A 117 -5.59 -13.14 -9.81
CA THR A 117 -5.25 -12.44 -8.58
C THR A 117 -6.21 -12.79 -7.45
N ALA A 118 -7.51 -12.89 -7.71
CA ALA A 118 -8.50 -13.22 -6.68
C ALA A 118 -8.26 -14.62 -6.11
N LEU A 119 -8.00 -15.62 -6.98
CA LEU A 119 -7.64 -16.96 -6.52
C LEU A 119 -6.34 -16.95 -5.71
N LYS A 120 -5.33 -16.18 -6.13
CA LYS A 120 -4.09 -16.07 -5.36
C LYS A 120 -4.32 -15.49 -3.98
N LEU A 121 -5.14 -14.45 -3.85
CA LEU A 121 -5.46 -13.85 -2.56
C LEU A 121 -6.20 -14.84 -1.66
N ALA A 122 -7.15 -15.63 -2.18
CA ALA A 122 -7.82 -16.68 -1.42
C ALA A 122 -6.84 -17.75 -0.89
N VAL A 123 -5.85 -18.15 -1.70
CA VAL A 123 -4.80 -19.09 -1.28
C VAL A 123 -3.90 -18.49 -0.19
N ILE A 124 -3.52 -17.21 -0.34
CA ILE A 124 -2.73 -16.51 0.69
C ILE A 124 -3.55 -16.39 1.97
N ASP A 125 -4.82 -16.03 1.88
CA ASP A 125 -5.71 -15.93 3.02
C ASP A 125 -5.75 -17.23 3.83
N GLU A 126 -6.00 -18.33 3.12
CA GLU A 126 -6.01 -19.68 3.69
C GLU A 126 -4.68 -20.02 4.38
N LEU A 127 -3.56 -19.89 3.69
CA LEU A 127 -2.26 -20.31 4.23
C LEU A 127 -1.73 -19.37 5.33
N MET A 128 -1.89 -18.06 5.17
CA MET A 128 -1.29 -17.04 6.04
C MET A 128 -2.16 -16.71 7.26
N TYR A 129 -3.48 -16.61 7.07
CA TYR A 129 -4.39 -16.10 8.10
C TYR A 129 -5.22 -17.19 8.75
N ARG A 130 -5.62 -18.25 8.03
CA ARG A 130 -6.34 -19.39 8.63
C ARG A 130 -5.39 -20.46 9.17
N GLN A 131 -4.49 -20.97 8.32
CA GLN A 131 -3.57 -22.06 8.69
C GLN A 131 -2.32 -21.60 9.44
N ASN A 132 -1.95 -20.31 9.36
CA ASN A 132 -0.71 -19.77 9.94
C ASN A 132 0.59 -20.45 9.45
N THR A 133 0.57 -21.05 8.26
CA THR A 133 1.72 -21.76 7.68
C THR A 133 2.57 -20.84 6.79
N LEU A 134 1.95 -19.86 6.14
CA LEU A 134 2.64 -18.84 5.33
C LEU A 134 2.95 -17.61 6.20
N ALA A 135 4.24 -17.38 6.47
CA ALA A 135 4.71 -16.31 7.35
C ALA A 135 5.80 -15.45 6.68
N PRO A 136 5.99 -14.19 7.11
CA PRO A 136 5.22 -13.48 8.14
C PRO A 136 3.84 -13.00 7.62
N ARG A 137 2.88 -12.82 8.54
CA ARG A 137 1.63 -12.11 8.24
C ARG A 137 1.94 -10.66 7.84
N LEU A 138 1.21 -10.14 6.86
CA LEU A 138 1.33 -8.74 6.50
C LEU A 138 0.72 -7.88 7.61
N ASN A 139 1.35 -6.74 7.90
CA ASN A 139 0.81 -5.70 8.74
C ASN A 139 0.96 -4.38 7.99
N PHE A 140 -0.15 -3.70 7.75
CA PHE A 140 -0.20 -2.49 6.95
C PHE A 140 0.71 -1.40 7.50
N ASP A 141 0.68 -1.13 8.81
CA ASP A 141 1.43 -0.01 9.39
C ASP A 141 2.94 -0.23 9.27
N ARG A 142 3.39 -1.47 9.49
CA ARG A 142 4.79 -1.86 9.25
C ARG A 142 5.15 -1.77 7.77
N PHE A 143 4.28 -2.26 6.88
CA PHE A 143 4.50 -2.20 5.43
C PHE A 143 4.60 -0.75 4.93
N ALA A 144 3.69 0.13 5.38
CA ALA A 144 3.68 1.55 5.08
C ALA A 144 4.93 2.27 5.62
N ALA A 145 5.37 1.91 6.81
CA ALA A 145 6.61 2.45 7.39
C ALA A 145 7.86 2.04 6.59
N ASP A 146 7.88 0.82 6.05
CA ASP A 146 8.99 0.27 5.26
C ASP A 146 8.94 0.67 3.79
N CYS A 147 7.80 1.15 3.28
CA CYS A 147 7.66 1.64 1.91
C CYS A 147 8.62 2.81 1.64
N GLU A 148 9.42 2.70 0.57
CA GLU A 148 10.40 3.72 0.18
C GLU A 148 9.92 4.60 -0.98
N THR A 149 8.87 4.19 -1.70
CA THR A 149 8.44 4.84 -2.96
C THR A 149 7.54 6.03 -2.71
N ARG A 150 6.64 5.95 -1.72
CA ARG A 150 5.71 7.01 -1.33
C ARG A 150 5.27 6.82 0.12
N VAL A 151 4.59 7.84 0.65
CA VAL A 151 3.82 7.70 1.89
C VAL A 151 2.54 6.94 1.56
N ILE A 152 2.28 5.87 2.29
CA ILE A 152 1.04 5.09 2.24
C ILE A 152 0.27 5.43 3.51
N SER A 153 -1.01 5.77 3.40
CA SER A 153 -1.86 6.12 4.53
C SER A 153 -3.20 5.39 4.46
N ARG A 154 -3.74 5.02 5.63
CA ARG A 154 -5.07 4.38 5.70
C ARG A 154 -6.15 5.35 5.23
N ASP A 155 -6.09 6.63 5.59
CA ASP A 155 -7.16 7.58 5.26
C ASP A 155 -7.23 7.92 3.77
N THR A 156 -6.12 7.95 3.03
CA THR A 156 -6.16 8.12 1.56
C THR A 156 -6.24 6.83 0.77
N ASP A 157 -5.44 5.83 1.14
CA ASP A 157 -5.28 4.62 0.32
C ASP A 157 -6.27 3.53 0.72
N GLY A 158 -6.91 3.65 1.88
CA GLY A 158 -7.79 2.61 2.43
C GLY A 158 -9.13 2.46 1.72
N TYR A 159 -9.48 3.32 0.77
CA TYR A 159 -10.74 3.25 0.02
C TYR A 159 -10.69 2.32 -1.21
N ALA A 160 -9.52 1.74 -1.51
CA ALA A 160 -9.34 0.74 -2.55
C ALA A 160 -8.22 -0.23 -2.14
N PRO A 161 -8.01 -1.35 -2.86
CA PRO A 161 -6.82 -2.18 -2.65
C PRO A 161 -5.54 -1.35 -2.82
N VAL A 162 -4.71 -1.29 -1.78
CA VAL A 162 -3.46 -0.53 -1.82
C VAL A 162 -2.51 -1.16 -2.84
N PRO A 163 -2.10 -0.45 -3.91
CA PRO A 163 -1.38 -1.05 -5.03
C PRO A 163 -0.08 -1.74 -4.63
N GLU A 164 0.68 -1.18 -3.69
CA GLU A 164 1.92 -1.75 -3.21
C GLU A 164 1.71 -3.05 -2.42
N ILE A 165 0.63 -3.13 -1.63
CA ILE A 165 0.28 -4.34 -0.88
C ILE A 165 -0.26 -5.40 -1.82
N LEU A 166 -1.07 -5.01 -2.82
CA LEU A 166 -1.54 -5.91 -3.85
C LEU A 166 -0.37 -6.50 -4.65
N ASP A 167 0.58 -5.67 -5.12
CA ASP A 167 1.77 -6.15 -5.84
C ASP A 167 2.63 -7.06 -4.95
N TYR A 168 2.76 -6.76 -3.65
CA TYR A 168 3.40 -7.65 -2.69
C TYR A 168 2.74 -9.05 -2.68
N PHE A 169 1.42 -9.13 -2.50
CA PHE A 169 0.72 -10.41 -2.50
C PHE A 169 0.79 -11.11 -3.88
N THR A 170 0.65 -10.37 -4.97
CA THR A 170 0.79 -10.90 -6.34
C THR A 170 2.18 -11.47 -6.60
N ARG A 171 3.24 -10.94 -5.96
CA ARG A 171 4.61 -11.44 -6.09
C ARG A 171 5.02 -12.46 -5.02
N LEU A 172 4.26 -12.58 -3.93
CA LEU A 172 4.58 -13.50 -2.84
C LEU A 172 4.72 -14.92 -3.39
N ASP A 173 5.91 -15.50 -3.24
CA ASP A 173 6.17 -16.86 -3.70
C ASP A 173 5.61 -17.85 -2.68
N ILE A 174 4.87 -18.85 -3.16
CA ILE A 174 4.26 -19.87 -2.33
C ILE A 174 4.85 -21.21 -2.76
N PRO A 175 5.59 -21.89 -1.87
CA PRO A 175 6.18 -23.18 -2.19
C PRO A 175 5.10 -24.22 -2.57
N PRO A 176 5.34 -25.06 -3.59
CA PRO A 176 4.38 -26.09 -4.00
C PRO A 176 3.93 -27.02 -2.87
N GLU A 177 4.79 -27.29 -1.89
CA GLU A 177 4.46 -28.09 -0.72
C GLU A 177 3.39 -27.45 0.17
N MET A 178 3.35 -26.11 0.26
CA MET A 178 2.28 -25.39 0.95
C MET A 178 1.00 -25.35 0.12
N LEU A 179 1.12 -25.19 -1.21
CA LEU A 179 -0.04 -25.24 -2.09
C LEU A 179 -0.74 -26.62 -2.04
N ALA A 180 0.03 -27.69 -1.83
CA ALA A 180 -0.49 -29.03 -1.63
C ALA A 180 -1.24 -29.21 -0.29
N THR A 181 -1.10 -28.32 0.69
CA THR A 181 -1.89 -28.40 1.94
C THR A 181 -3.24 -27.71 1.85
N VAL A 182 -3.51 -26.99 0.75
CA VAL A 182 -4.78 -26.31 0.52
C VAL A 182 -5.84 -27.31 0.06
N GLU A 183 -6.75 -27.67 0.97
CA GLU A 183 -7.89 -28.53 0.66
C GLU A 183 -9.19 -27.74 0.47
N GLU A 184 -9.30 -26.59 1.13
CA GLU A 184 -10.48 -25.73 1.09
C GLU A 184 -10.04 -24.28 0.89
N LEU A 185 -10.85 -23.53 0.14
CA LEU A 185 -10.72 -22.09 0.02
C LEU A 185 -12.04 -21.44 0.41
N HIS A 186 -11.97 -20.41 1.24
CA HIS A 186 -13.14 -19.65 1.65
C HIS A 186 -12.95 -18.20 1.20
N ILE A 187 -13.84 -17.79 0.28
CA ILE A 187 -13.88 -16.47 -0.34
C ILE A 187 -14.92 -15.66 0.42
N GLU A 188 -14.44 -14.85 1.35
CA GLU A 188 -15.28 -13.96 2.14
C GLU A 188 -15.56 -12.68 1.36
N ASP A 189 -16.70 -12.06 1.65
CA ASP A 189 -17.03 -10.70 1.22
C ASP A 189 -16.21 -9.68 2.03
N GLY A 190 -14.88 -9.81 1.96
CA GLY A 190 -13.83 -8.95 2.55
C GLY A 190 -13.76 -8.83 4.07
N CYS A 191 -14.42 -9.71 4.82
CA CYS A 191 -14.27 -9.81 6.29
C CYS A 191 -12.96 -10.46 6.74
N SER A 192 -12.18 -11.03 5.83
CA SER A 192 -10.91 -11.68 6.17
C SER A 192 -9.88 -10.66 6.65
N PRO A 193 -9.00 -11.02 7.62
CA PRO A 193 -7.88 -10.19 8.03
C PRO A 193 -6.94 -9.80 6.88
N LEU A 194 -6.86 -10.58 5.80
CA LEU A 194 -6.11 -10.21 4.60
C LEU A 194 -6.64 -8.91 4.00
N TYR A 195 -7.96 -8.78 3.89
CA TYR A 195 -8.60 -7.61 3.29
C TYR A 195 -8.51 -6.38 4.20
N ALA A 196 -8.54 -6.54 5.52
CA ALA A 196 -8.28 -5.44 6.45
C ALA A 196 -6.87 -4.82 6.28
N GLU A 197 -5.90 -5.63 5.82
CA GLU A 197 -4.55 -5.16 5.55
C GLU A 197 -4.36 -4.68 4.09
N LEU A 198 -5.06 -5.28 3.11
CA LEU A 198 -4.99 -4.90 1.69
C LEU A 198 -5.84 -3.66 1.37
N TRP A 199 -7.03 -3.59 1.95
CA TRP A 199 -8.07 -2.61 1.70
C TRP A 199 -8.72 -2.22 3.06
N PRO A 200 -8.05 -1.38 3.87
CA PRO A 200 -8.46 -1.05 5.24
C PRO A 200 -9.92 -0.60 5.45
N TYR A 201 -10.49 0.16 4.51
CA TYR A 201 -11.89 0.59 4.55
C TYR A 201 -12.74 -0.11 3.50
N TYR A 202 -12.42 -1.37 3.23
CA TYR A 202 -13.31 -2.22 2.49
C TYR A 202 -14.68 -2.26 3.20
N ASP A 203 -15.73 -2.03 2.42
CA ASP A 203 -17.12 -2.11 2.87
C ASP A 203 -17.71 -3.42 2.33
N PRO A 204 -17.98 -4.41 3.20
CA PRO A 204 -18.69 -5.63 2.81
C PRO A 204 -20.00 -5.29 2.10
N GLY A 205 -20.25 -5.92 0.96
CA GLY A 205 -21.39 -5.63 0.10
C GLY A 205 -21.19 -4.50 -0.92
N CYS A 206 -19.98 -3.93 -1.02
CA CYS A 206 -19.66 -3.05 -2.15
C CYS A 206 -19.47 -3.86 -3.45
N ASP A 207 -19.94 -3.32 -4.58
CA ASP A 207 -19.85 -3.98 -5.91
C ASP A 207 -18.40 -4.14 -6.43
N GLN A 208 -17.38 -3.79 -5.64
CA GLN A 208 -16.00 -3.56 -6.11
C GLN A 208 -14.99 -4.61 -5.62
N MET A 209 -15.41 -5.86 -5.44
CA MET A 209 -14.46 -6.95 -5.17
C MET A 209 -13.52 -7.19 -6.36
N LEU A 210 -12.30 -7.65 -6.05
CA LEU A 210 -11.37 -8.09 -7.07
C LEU A 210 -11.99 -9.28 -7.83
N PRO A 211 -12.28 -9.14 -9.12
CA PRO A 211 -13.03 -10.16 -9.84
C PRO A 211 -12.20 -11.42 -10.00
N ILE A 212 -12.83 -12.58 -9.84
CA ILE A 212 -12.26 -13.83 -10.30
C ILE A 212 -12.50 -13.98 -11.80
N THR A 213 -11.47 -14.37 -12.55
CA THR A 213 -11.52 -14.43 -14.00
C THR A 213 -11.34 -15.86 -14.50
N GLN A 214 -11.52 -16.06 -15.81
CA GLN A 214 -11.22 -17.35 -16.44
C GLN A 214 -9.73 -17.75 -16.28
N ALA A 215 -8.83 -16.82 -15.93
CA ALA A 215 -7.44 -17.14 -15.69
C ALA A 215 -7.25 -18.12 -14.51
N ALA A 216 -8.20 -18.17 -13.56
CA ALA A 216 -8.13 -19.03 -12.37
C ALA A 216 -8.08 -20.52 -12.73
N ALA A 217 -8.73 -20.91 -13.83
CA ALA A 217 -8.67 -22.24 -14.40
C ALA A 217 -7.23 -22.77 -14.59
N ALA A 218 -6.34 -21.91 -15.08
CA ALA A 218 -4.95 -22.29 -15.35
C ALA A 218 -4.11 -22.46 -14.07
N ASP A 219 -4.62 -21.99 -12.93
CA ASP A 219 -3.96 -22.09 -11.64
C ASP A 219 -4.47 -23.26 -10.79
N LEU A 220 -5.62 -23.87 -11.13
CA LEU A 220 -6.13 -25.06 -10.44
C LEU A 220 -5.13 -26.22 -10.34
N PRO A 221 -4.30 -26.52 -11.37
CA PRO A 221 -3.28 -27.57 -11.25
C PRO A 221 -2.22 -27.32 -10.17
N ARG A 222 -2.11 -26.09 -9.66
CA ARG A 222 -1.20 -25.73 -8.55
C ARG A 222 -1.75 -26.17 -7.19
N LEU A 223 -3.04 -26.46 -7.09
CA LEU A 223 -3.76 -26.81 -5.86
C LEU A 223 -4.27 -28.27 -5.96
N PRO A 224 -3.37 -29.27 -5.98
CA PRO A 224 -3.70 -30.65 -6.33
C PRO A 224 -4.66 -31.35 -5.36
N HIS A 225 -4.84 -30.79 -4.16
CA HIS A 225 -5.69 -31.35 -3.11
C HIS A 225 -6.92 -30.49 -2.81
N LEU A 226 -7.19 -29.45 -3.60
CA LEU A 226 -8.37 -28.60 -3.44
C LEU A 226 -9.64 -29.40 -3.70
N LYS A 227 -10.51 -29.44 -2.70
CA LYS A 227 -11.79 -30.18 -2.70
C LYS A 227 -12.99 -29.26 -2.67
N ARG A 228 -12.88 -28.09 -2.02
CA ARG A 228 -14.01 -27.19 -1.79
C ARG A 228 -13.61 -25.72 -1.97
N ILE A 229 -14.49 -24.96 -2.63
CA ILE A 229 -14.45 -23.49 -2.61
C ILE A 229 -15.80 -23.01 -2.10
N THR A 230 -15.78 -22.17 -1.07
CA THR A 230 -16.96 -21.54 -0.47
C THR A 230 -16.98 -20.04 -0.78
N GLY A 231 -18.15 -19.47 -1.06
CA GLY A 231 -18.35 -18.03 -1.24
C GLY A 231 -17.91 -17.48 -2.60
N LEU A 232 -17.69 -18.36 -3.58
CA LEU A 232 -17.25 -17.97 -4.92
C LEU A 232 -18.29 -17.10 -5.65
N GLU A 233 -19.57 -17.28 -5.35
CA GLU A 233 -20.70 -16.50 -5.89
C GLU A 233 -20.55 -14.98 -5.65
N ASN A 234 -19.86 -14.58 -4.57
CA ASN A 234 -19.62 -13.17 -4.23
C ASN A 234 -18.74 -12.46 -5.27
N LEU A 235 -17.97 -13.20 -6.08
CA LEU A 235 -17.07 -12.65 -7.09
C LEU A 235 -17.63 -12.67 -8.51
N ASN A 236 -18.91 -13.02 -8.69
CA ASN A 236 -19.56 -13.15 -10.00
C ASN A 236 -18.73 -13.99 -11.00
N PRO A 237 -18.43 -15.26 -10.68
CA PRO A 237 -17.48 -16.08 -11.42
C PRO A 237 -17.97 -16.35 -12.86
N PRO A 238 -17.07 -16.36 -13.87
CA PRO A 238 -17.43 -16.71 -15.23
C PRO A 238 -18.03 -18.12 -15.32
N PRO A 239 -19.10 -18.36 -16.11
CA PRO A 239 -19.69 -19.70 -16.25
C PRO A 239 -18.72 -20.77 -16.73
N ALA A 240 -17.74 -20.38 -17.56
CA ALA A 240 -16.70 -21.29 -18.02
C ALA A 240 -15.77 -21.73 -16.88
N LEU A 241 -15.49 -20.88 -15.89
CA LEU A 241 -14.70 -21.23 -14.71
C LEU A 241 -15.47 -22.23 -13.84
N LEU A 242 -16.77 -22.00 -13.63
CA LEU A 242 -17.63 -22.91 -12.88
C LEU A 242 -17.62 -24.32 -13.49
N ALA A 243 -17.72 -24.42 -14.81
CA ALA A 243 -17.65 -25.70 -15.52
C ALA A 243 -16.30 -26.41 -15.34
N GLU A 244 -15.19 -25.66 -15.30
CA GLU A 244 -13.85 -26.22 -15.06
C GLU A 244 -13.64 -26.69 -13.62
N LEU A 245 -14.16 -25.95 -12.64
CA LEU A 245 -14.14 -26.34 -11.23
C LEU A 245 -14.92 -27.65 -11.01
N GLN A 246 -16.13 -27.74 -11.58
CA GLN A 246 -16.95 -28.95 -11.54
C GLN A 246 -16.25 -30.14 -12.21
N LYS A 247 -15.66 -29.94 -13.40
CA LYS A 247 -14.89 -30.97 -14.11
C LYS A 247 -13.69 -31.47 -13.29
N SER A 248 -13.10 -30.60 -12.49
CA SER A 248 -11.99 -30.92 -11.60
C SER A 248 -12.43 -31.59 -10.30
N GLY A 249 -13.73 -31.81 -10.10
CA GLY A 249 -14.29 -32.46 -8.91
C GLY A 249 -14.31 -31.56 -7.67
N ILE A 250 -14.14 -30.24 -7.83
CA ILE A 250 -14.16 -29.27 -6.74
C ILE A 250 -15.61 -28.94 -6.41
N ARG A 251 -16.03 -29.17 -5.16
CA ARG A 251 -17.34 -28.77 -4.64
C ARG A 251 -17.38 -27.25 -4.50
N LEU A 252 -18.45 -26.64 -5.02
CA LEU A 252 -18.77 -25.25 -4.76
C LEU A 252 -19.86 -25.21 -3.70
N ALA A 253 -19.65 -24.42 -2.66
CA ALA A 253 -20.63 -24.16 -1.61
C ALA A 253 -20.87 -22.65 -1.51
N THR A 254 -22.09 -22.25 -1.16
CA THR A 254 -22.38 -20.83 -0.89
C THR A 254 -21.92 -20.46 0.51
N GLN A 255 -21.76 -19.15 0.78
CA GLN A 255 -21.53 -18.66 2.15
C GLN A 255 -22.67 -19.09 3.08
N GLU A 256 -23.93 -18.99 2.62
CA GLU A 256 -25.11 -19.41 3.37
C GLU A 256 -25.04 -20.90 3.77
N GLU A 257 -24.69 -21.78 2.83
CA GLU A 257 -24.54 -23.22 3.11
C GLU A 257 -23.44 -23.50 4.14
N TYR A 258 -22.36 -22.71 4.14
CA TYR A 258 -21.28 -22.85 5.12
C TYR A 258 -21.70 -22.37 6.51
N ASP A 259 -22.40 -21.23 6.59
CA ASP A 259 -22.88 -20.67 7.85
C ASP A 259 -23.90 -21.63 8.50
N GLU A 260 -24.78 -22.25 7.71
CA GLU A 260 -25.72 -23.29 8.17
C GLU A 260 -25.03 -24.59 8.61
N GLU A 261 -23.90 -24.97 7.97
CA GLU A 261 -23.09 -26.13 8.37
C GLU A 261 -22.31 -25.87 9.69
N ALA A 262 -22.09 -24.60 10.06
CA ALA A 262 -21.29 -24.19 11.21
C ALA A 262 -22.09 -24.00 12.53
N ASP A 263 -23.42 -23.89 12.44
CA ASP A 263 -24.38 -23.81 13.56
C ASP A 263 -24.72 -25.20 14.16
#